data_AF-A0A439K8A8-F1
#
_entry.id   AF-A0A439K8A8-F1
#
_cell.length_a   1.000
_cell.length_b   1.000
_cell.length_c   1.000
_cell.angle_alpha   90.00
_cell.angle_beta   90.00
_cell.angle_gamma   90.00
#
_symmetry.space_group_name_H-M   'P 1'
#
loop_
_entity.id
_entity.type
_entity.pdbx_description
1 polymer ?
#
loop_
_entity_poly.entity_id
_entity_poly.type
_entity_poly.pdbx_seq_one_letter_code
_entity_poly.pdbx_strand_id
1 'polypeptide(L)' 'ENMMSGSITVKGDASQYAGATGRGGLLVIEGNASSRCGISMKGIDIVVHGNIGHMSAFMAQSGNLVVLGDAGDALGDSIY' A
#
# COMPACT_ATOMS: atom_id res chain seq x y z
N GLU A 1 3.90 -6.83 -5.78
CA GLU A 1 2.53 -7.41 -5.74
C GLU A 1 2.59 -8.82 -5.15
N ASN A 2 1.44 -9.37 -4.73
CA ASN A 2 1.22 -10.75 -4.26
C ASN A 2 2.30 -11.25 -3.26
N MET A 3 2.77 -10.35 -2.40
CA MET A 3 3.74 -10.67 -1.37
C MET A 3 3.08 -11.57 -0.33
N MET A 4 3.75 -12.67 0.02
CA MET A 4 3.23 -13.69 0.93
C MET A 4 3.82 -13.54 2.33
N SER A 5 5.08 -13.13 2.43
CA SER A 5 5.84 -12.94 3.67
C SER A 5 7.12 -12.15 3.40
N GLY A 6 7.87 -11.85 4.47
CA GLY A 6 9.17 -11.16 4.41
C GLY A 6 9.05 -9.65 4.57
N SER A 7 10.13 -8.94 4.24
CA SER A 7 10.21 -7.48 4.31
C SER A 7 10.89 -6.90 3.08
N ILE A 8 10.32 -5.87 2.47
CA ILE A 8 10.90 -5.12 1.36
C ILE A 8 10.97 -3.65 1.76
N THR A 9 12.09 -2.99 1.43
CA THR A 9 12.26 -1.55 1.60
C THR A 9 12.63 -0.92 0.28
N VAL A 10 11.82 0.04 -0.17
CA VAL A 10 12.07 0.87 -1.35
C VAL A 10 12.60 2.21 -0.86
N LYS A 11 13.85 2.55 -1.23
CA LYS A 11 14.53 3.78 -0.81
C LYS A 11 14.04 5.05 -1.52
N GLY A 12 13.27 4.91 -2.59
CA GLY A 12 12.70 6.02 -3.35
C GLY A 12 11.20 5.87 -3.51
N ASP A 13 10.67 6.39 -4.62
CA ASP A 13 9.26 6.29 -4.94
C ASP A 13 8.89 4.92 -5.52
N ALA A 14 7.63 4.52 -5.30
CA ALA A 14 7.01 3.36 -5.93
C ALA A 14 5.92 3.82 -6.90
N SER A 15 5.87 3.16 -8.06
CA SER A 15 4.81 3.38 -9.05
C SER A 15 3.47 2.77 -8.58
N GLN A 16 2.51 2.68 -9.48
CA GLN A 16 1.16 2.19 -9.22
C GLN A 16 1.17 0.75 -8.69
N TYR A 17 0.13 0.39 -7.94
CA TYR A 17 -0.12 -0.99 -7.47
C TYR A 17 0.93 -1.55 -6.49
N ALA A 18 1.72 -0.70 -5.84
CA ALA A 18 2.66 -1.13 -4.81
C ALA A 18 1.92 -1.94 -3.73
N GLY A 19 2.40 -3.15 -3.43
CA GLY A 19 1.77 -4.03 -2.42
C GLY A 19 0.42 -4.66 -2.82
N ALA A 20 -0.05 -4.50 -4.07
CA ALA A 20 -1.33 -5.05 -4.51
C ALA A 20 -1.47 -6.55 -4.22
N THR A 21 -2.64 -6.96 -3.72
CA THR A 21 -3.01 -8.35 -3.40
C THR A 21 -2.14 -9.07 -2.37
N GLY A 22 -1.24 -8.35 -1.69
CA GLY A 22 -0.35 -8.94 -0.68
C GLY A 22 -1.11 -9.61 0.45
N ARG A 23 -0.66 -10.79 0.86
CA ARG A 23 -1.29 -11.64 1.89
C ARG A 23 -0.51 -11.67 3.20
N GLY A 24 0.69 -11.11 3.23
CA GLY A 24 1.53 -11.05 4.41
C GLY A 24 2.88 -10.39 4.13
N GLY A 25 3.59 -10.07 5.20
CA GLY A 25 4.88 -9.38 5.16
C GLY A 25 4.75 -7.86 5.27
N LEU A 26 5.90 -7.18 5.20
CA LEU A 26 6.03 -5.74 5.36
C LEU A 26 6.64 -5.10 4.10
N LEU A 27 5.96 -4.09 3.56
CA LEU A 27 6.49 -3.22 2.51
C LEU A 27 6.68 -1.81 3.06
N VAL A 28 7.92 -1.34 3.12
CA VAL A 28 8.27 0.04 3.48
C VAL A 28 8.67 0.81 2.21
N ILE A 29 8.05 1.96 1.99
CA ILE A 29 8.37 2.89 0.91
C ILE A 29 8.82 4.20 1.54
N GLU A 30 10.10 4.56 1.38
CA GLU A 30 10.67 5.77 1.98
C GLU A 30 10.32 7.05 1.18
N GLY A 31 9.90 6.91 -0.08
CA GLY A 31 9.33 7.98 -0.89
C GLY A 31 7.80 7.93 -0.93
N ASN A 32 7.26 8.32 -2.09
CA ASN A 32 5.83 8.31 -2.39
C ASN A 32 5.40 7.00 -3.06
N ALA A 33 4.12 6.65 -2.94
CA ALA A 33 3.50 5.62 -3.76
C ALA A 33 2.46 6.24 -4.70
N SER A 34 2.43 5.82 -5.96
CA SER A 34 1.40 6.28 -6.90
C SER A 34 0.02 5.64 -6.58
N SER A 35 -0.92 5.73 -7.52
CA SER A 35 -2.29 5.26 -7.35
C SER A 35 -2.38 3.79 -6.98
N ARG A 36 -3.47 3.44 -6.28
CA ARG A 36 -3.85 2.05 -5.96
C ARG A 36 -2.79 1.31 -5.15
N CYS A 37 -2.03 2.02 -4.31
CA CYS A 37 -1.15 1.38 -3.34
C CYS A 37 -1.99 0.49 -2.41
N GLY A 38 -1.60 -0.78 -2.25
CA GLY A 38 -2.31 -1.74 -1.41
C GLY A 38 -3.68 -2.20 -1.95
N ILE A 39 -3.99 -2.00 -3.24
CA ILE A 39 -5.27 -2.46 -3.79
C ILE A 39 -5.48 -3.98 -3.58
N SER A 40 -6.67 -4.34 -3.09
CA SER A 40 -7.07 -5.71 -2.79
C SER A 40 -6.11 -6.46 -1.84
N MET A 41 -5.45 -5.74 -0.92
CA MET A 41 -4.61 -6.34 0.13
C MET A 41 -5.41 -7.31 1.02
N LYS A 42 -4.73 -8.38 1.44
CA LYS A 42 -5.28 -9.57 2.13
C LYS A 42 -4.42 -9.99 3.32
N GLY A 43 -3.66 -9.06 3.90
CA GLY A 43 -2.83 -9.30 5.09
C GLY A 43 -1.43 -8.70 5.04
N ILE A 44 -1.04 -8.03 3.95
CA ILE A 44 0.23 -7.28 3.91
C ILE A 44 0.16 -6.00 4.76
N ASP A 45 1.26 -5.68 5.42
CA ASP A 45 1.49 -4.37 6.04
C ASP A 45 2.31 -3.49 5.09
N ILE A 46 1.83 -2.27 4.85
CA ILE A 46 2.46 -1.28 3.99
C ILE A 46 2.66 0.00 4.78
N VAL A 47 3.89 0.53 4.77
CA VAL A 47 4.23 1.84 5.35
C VAL A 47 4.78 2.72 4.25
N VAL A 48 4.18 3.89 4.04
CA VAL A 48 4.62 4.90 3.08
C VAL A 48 5.02 6.15 3.84
N HIS A 49 6.29 6.54 3.75
CA HIS A 49 6.82 7.73 4.41
C HIS A 49 6.35 9.03 3.73
N GLY A 50 6.17 9.00 2.41
CA GLY A 50 5.61 10.11 1.63
C GLY A 50 4.10 10.00 1.44
N ASN A 51 3.65 10.49 0.28
CA ASN A 51 2.24 10.55 -0.10
C ASN A 51 1.80 9.28 -0.84
N ILE A 52 0.49 9.03 -0.85
CA ILE A 52 -0.13 7.97 -1.67
C ILE A 52 -1.10 8.54 -2.70
N GLY A 53 -1.17 7.91 -3.87
CA GLY A 53 -2.11 8.28 -4.92
C GLY A 53 -3.56 7.84 -4.65
N HIS A 54 -4.47 8.24 -5.55
CA HIS A 54 -5.90 7.91 -5.46
C HIS A 54 -6.18 6.40 -5.46
N MET A 55 -7.33 6.01 -4.90
CA MET A 55 -7.83 4.63 -4.81
C MET A 55 -6.87 3.66 -4.12
N SER A 56 -6.01 4.17 -3.24
CA SER A 56 -5.15 3.34 -2.39
C SER A 56 -6.00 2.61 -1.34
N ALA A 57 -5.60 1.41 -0.96
CA ALA A 57 -6.37 0.45 -0.17
C ALA A 57 -7.77 0.11 -0.73
N PHE A 58 -8.03 0.37 -2.02
CA PHE A 58 -9.30 -0.01 -2.64
C PHE A 58 -9.52 -1.53 -2.54
N MET A 59 -10.70 -1.93 -2.07
CA MET A 59 -11.03 -3.36 -1.82
C MET A 59 -10.09 -4.08 -0.84
N ALA A 60 -9.44 -3.35 0.08
CA ALA A 60 -8.65 -4.00 1.13
C ALA A 60 -9.53 -4.90 2.00
N GLN A 61 -9.02 -6.10 2.32
CA GLN A 61 -9.71 -7.14 3.09
C GLN A 61 -9.02 -7.39 4.44
N SER A 62 -7.69 -7.24 4.50
CA SER A 62 -6.90 -7.43 5.72
C SER A 62 -5.51 -6.82 5.55
N GLY A 63 -4.84 -6.53 6.67
CA GLY A 63 -3.52 -5.88 6.75
C GLY A 63 -3.61 -4.40 7.12
N ASN A 64 -2.48 -3.70 7.11
CA ASN A 64 -2.41 -2.27 7.44
C ASN A 64 -1.77 -1.45 6.30
N LEU A 65 -2.33 -0.28 5.99
CA LEU A 65 -1.68 0.75 5.16
C LEU A 65 -1.48 2.00 6.02
N VAL A 66 -0.23 2.30 6.38
CA VAL A 66 0.16 3.46 7.17
C VAL A 66 0.82 4.48 6.26
N VAL A 67 0.36 5.73 6.32
CA VAL A 67 0.82 6.83 5.47
C VAL A 67 1.26 7.98 6.36
N LEU A 68 2.48 8.46 6.19
CA LEU A 68 3.04 9.58 6.96
C LEU A 68 2.86 10.93 6.25
N GLY A 69 2.58 10.91 4.94
CA GLY A 69 2.20 12.09 4.16
C GLY A 69 0.69 12.16 3.91
N ASP A 70 0.34 12.73 2.76
CA ASP A 70 -1.04 12.93 2.33
C ASP A 70 -1.58 11.73 1.55
N ALA A 71 -2.90 11.52 1.65
CA ALA A 71 -3.62 10.54 0.86
C ALA A 71 -4.43 11.18 -0.25
N GLY A 72 -4.33 10.63 -1.47
CA GLY A 72 -5.20 10.98 -2.58
C GLY A 72 -6.64 10.51 -2.41
N ASP A 73 -7.49 10.91 -3.35
CA ASP A 73 -8.94 10.65 -3.31
C ASP A 73 -9.30 9.16 -3.22
N ALA A 74 -10.45 8.88 -2.60
CA ALA A 74 -11.01 7.53 -2.45
C ALA A 74 -10.09 6.52 -1.73
N LEU A 75 -9.33 7.00 -0.74
CA LEU A 75 -8.60 6.13 0.18
C LEU A 75 -9.55 5.16 0.88
N GLY A 76 -9.23 3.87 0.84
CA GLY A 76 -10.00 2.84 1.55
C GLY A 76 -11.42 2.68 1.03
N ASP A 77 -11.69 3.03 -0.24
CA ASP A 77 -12.99 2.79 -0.82
C ASP A 77 -13.24 1.26 -1.00
N SER A 78 -14.47 0.85 -0.71
CA SER A 78 -14.92 -0.56 -0.77
C SER A 78 -14.14 -1.54 0.10
N ILE A 79 -13.69 -1.12 1.30
CA ILE A 79 -13.08 -2.03 2.29
C ILE A 79 -14.11 -2.99 2.91
N TYR A 80 -13.65 -4.18 3.29
CA TYR A 80 -14.46 -5.27 3.85
C TYR A 80 -14.07 -5.61 5.29
#